data_AF-A0AAD6DW13-F1
#
_entry.id   AF-A0AAD6DW13-F1
#
_cell.length_a   1.000
_cell.length_b   1.000
_cell.length_c   1.000
_cell.angle_alpha   90.00
_cell.angle_beta   90.00
_cell.angle_gamma   90.00
#
_symmetry.space_group_name_H-M   'P 1'
#
loop_
_entity.id
_entity.type
_entity.pdbx_description
1 polymer ?
#
loop_
_entity_poly.entity_id
_entity_poly.type
_entity_poly.pdbx_seq_one_letter_code
_entity_poly.pdbx_strand_id
1 'polypeptide(L)'
;MDSQKSSDHTWTDGDFEHPNQQLRWSITIGLVFAFMLPTVAVALRFMARRVAGRRLYLDDWLILVALVFKYGCSIGVTTLLYNGLGSHIDTIPPKNLTWYLKVAWANNFVYPGCIGFIKLSILALYRRIFSTKKMNYAVNTMAFIVVIWTIGNWIAGTINCLPVARFWDRSLEGACMDLASFSYGQQIPNIVSDAIILAMPLGMVWSLPISKQQKLLLSGVFVVGGLTLIFDCIRLWRMIILSNAGPDITYHQAPVVLWTCVESAVGIVAACLPNLRPLFKTGGPGFWSQLRSRSKVSGKSHLNTNTTTTTTSTNPSLQKGPLDSHALEEGIEVHRYSDIIREKS
;
A
#
# COMPACT_ATOMS: atom_id res chain seq x y z
N MET A 1 -58.03 -2.06 35.76
CA MET A 1 -58.06 -2.96 34.60
C MET A 1 -57.73 -2.11 33.40
N ASP A 2 -56.45 -1.99 33.06
CA ASP A 2 -56.04 -1.44 31.77
C ASP A 2 -54.94 -2.33 31.21
N SER A 3 -55.27 -2.90 30.07
CA SER A 3 -54.63 -4.05 29.48
C SER A 3 -53.23 -3.72 28.97
N GLN A 4 -52.28 -4.47 29.49
CA GLN A 4 -50.92 -4.62 29.02
C GLN A 4 -50.93 -5.08 27.56
N LYS A 5 -50.71 -4.13 26.64
CA LYS A 5 -50.51 -4.42 25.21
C LYS A 5 -49.06 -4.90 25.05
N SER A 6 -48.85 -6.21 25.14
CA SER A 6 -47.60 -6.84 24.74
C SER A 6 -47.42 -6.61 23.24
N SER A 7 -46.56 -5.67 22.87
CA SER A 7 -46.05 -5.61 21.51
C SER A 7 -45.08 -6.78 21.32
N ASP A 8 -45.58 -7.85 20.72
CA ASP A 8 -44.76 -8.89 20.10
C ASP A 8 -43.93 -8.24 18.99
N HIS A 9 -42.79 -7.67 19.37
CA HIS A 9 -41.75 -7.30 18.42
C HIS A 9 -41.10 -8.60 17.96
N THR A 10 -41.59 -9.14 16.85
CA THR A 10 -40.88 -10.15 16.06
C THR A 10 -39.60 -9.49 15.54
N TRP A 11 -38.51 -9.65 16.29
CA TRP A 11 -37.18 -9.23 15.87
C TRP A 11 -36.76 -10.04 14.63
N THR A 12 -36.78 -9.40 13.46
CA THR A 12 -36.06 -9.85 12.27
C THR A 12 -34.58 -9.51 12.42
N ASP A 13 -33.68 -10.42 12.03
CA ASP A 13 -32.23 -10.16 12.00
C ASP A 13 -31.96 -8.95 11.07
N GLY A 14 -31.85 -7.73 11.65
CA GLY A 14 -31.52 -6.49 10.92
C GLY A 14 -32.42 -5.27 11.19
N ASP A 15 -33.59 -5.42 11.83
CA ASP A 15 -34.53 -4.31 12.08
C ASP A 15 -34.40 -3.75 13.52
N PHE A 16 -33.27 -3.09 13.81
CA PHE A 16 -33.22 -2.14 14.92
C PHE A 16 -33.54 -0.76 14.34
N GLU A 17 -34.41 0.02 14.99
CA GLU A 17 -34.53 1.44 14.66
C GLU A 17 -33.14 2.05 14.78
N HIS A 18 -32.52 2.37 13.65
CA HIS A 18 -31.24 3.03 13.63
C HIS A 18 -31.50 4.52 13.81
N PRO A 19 -31.28 5.11 15.00
CA PRO A 19 -31.64 6.49 15.26
C PRO A 19 -30.92 7.47 14.34
N ASN A 20 -29.78 7.05 13.75
CA ASN A 20 -28.93 7.87 12.90
C ASN A 20 -28.74 7.29 11.49
N GLN A 21 -29.80 7.26 10.69
CA GLN A 21 -29.72 6.80 9.30
C GLN A 21 -28.70 7.60 8.47
N GLN A 22 -28.59 8.92 8.68
CA GLN A 22 -27.60 9.78 8.00
C GLN A 22 -26.16 9.35 8.26
N LEU A 23 -25.81 9.00 9.50
CA LEU A 23 -24.46 8.56 9.87
C LEU A 23 -24.10 7.25 9.16
N ARG A 24 -25.06 6.32 9.02
CA ARG A 24 -24.85 5.06 8.30
C ARG A 24 -24.58 5.29 6.81
N TRP A 25 -25.32 6.19 6.16
CA TRP A 25 -25.06 6.57 4.77
C TRP A 25 -23.65 7.13 4.58
N SER A 26 -23.21 8.03 5.47
CA SER A 26 -21.84 8.56 5.42
C SER A 26 -20.78 7.47 5.59
N ILE A 27 -21.00 6.50 6.49
CA ILE A 27 -20.08 5.38 6.70
C ILE A 27 -20.05 4.47 5.47
N THR A 28 -21.20 4.10 4.91
CA THR A 28 -21.28 3.26 3.72
C THR A 28 -20.58 3.90 2.53
N ILE A 29 -20.81 5.19 2.28
CA ILE A 29 -20.13 5.93 1.21
C ILE A 29 -18.62 5.94 1.47
N GLY A 30 -18.19 6.25 2.70
CA GLY A 30 -16.79 6.23 3.10
C GLY A 30 -16.13 4.87 2.89
N LEU A 31 -16.83 3.77 3.18
CA LEU A 31 -16.36 2.40 2.98
C LEU A 31 -16.17 2.07 1.50
N VAL A 32 -17.12 2.44 0.64
CA VAL A 32 -17.02 2.21 -0.81
C VAL A 32 -15.80 2.95 -1.37
N PHE A 33 -15.61 4.21 -0.99
CA PHE A 33 -14.42 4.97 -1.39
C PHE A 33 -13.14 4.34 -0.84
N ALA A 34 -13.11 3.97 0.44
CA ALA A 34 -11.95 3.35 1.08
C ALA A 34 -11.63 1.94 0.55
N PHE A 35 -12.56 1.30 -0.17
CA PHE A 35 -12.35 0.03 -0.86
C PHE A 35 -11.83 0.25 -2.29
N MET A 36 -12.52 1.09 -3.07
CA MET A 36 -12.21 1.32 -4.48
C MET A 36 -10.89 2.05 -4.67
N LEU A 37 -10.64 3.10 -3.88
CA LEU A 37 -9.53 4.01 -4.10
C LEU A 37 -8.16 3.31 -3.90
N PRO A 38 -7.92 2.52 -2.84
CA PRO A 38 -6.69 1.74 -2.70
C PRO A 38 -6.53 0.65 -3.77
N THR A 39 -7.63 0.00 -4.16
CA THR A 39 -7.63 -1.03 -5.21
C THR A 39 -7.16 -0.46 -6.53
N VAL A 40 -7.72 0.69 -6.93
CA VAL A 40 -7.32 1.41 -8.15
C VAL A 40 -5.86 1.87 -8.04
N ALA A 41 -5.44 2.43 -6.90
CA ALA A 41 -4.07 2.89 -6.72
C ALA A 41 -3.03 1.76 -6.87
N VAL A 42 -3.29 0.58 -6.29
CA VAL A 42 -2.44 -0.59 -6.43
C VAL A 42 -2.47 -1.12 -7.86
N ALA A 43 -3.65 -1.22 -8.50
CA ALA A 43 -3.76 -1.64 -9.89
C ALA A 43 -2.97 -0.72 -10.84
N LEU A 44 -3.08 0.60 -10.65
CA LEU A 44 -2.30 1.60 -11.39
C LEU A 44 -0.79 1.44 -11.15
N ARG A 45 -0.36 1.13 -9.92
CA ARG A 45 1.05 0.84 -9.61
C ARG A 45 1.57 -0.35 -10.42
N PHE A 46 0.85 -1.47 -10.44
CA PHE A 46 1.23 -2.66 -11.21
C PHE A 46 1.18 -2.39 -12.71
N MET A 47 0.19 -1.63 -13.20
CA MET A 47 0.13 -1.21 -14.60
C MET A 47 1.34 -0.34 -14.97
N ALA A 48 1.71 0.63 -14.14
CA ALA A 48 2.90 1.47 -14.33
C ALA A 48 4.19 0.65 -14.40
N ARG A 49 4.31 -0.41 -13.58
CA ARG A 49 5.42 -1.36 -13.61
C ARG A 49 5.49 -2.14 -14.92
N ARG A 50 4.36 -2.68 -15.36
CA ARG A 50 4.24 -3.41 -16.64
C ARG A 50 4.60 -2.53 -17.83
N VAL A 51 4.08 -1.31 -17.89
CA VAL A 51 4.40 -0.34 -18.96
C VAL A 51 5.88 0.02 -18.95
N ALA A 52 6.50 0.15 -17.78
CA ALA A 52 7.93 0.42 -17.66
C ALA A 52 8.84 -0.80 -17.92
N GLY A 53 8.28 -2.00 -18.16
CA GLY A 53 9.04 -3.24 -18.34
C GLY A 53 9.89 -3.64 -17.12
N ARG A 54 9.52 -3.19 -15.91
CA ARG A 54 10.32 -3.40 -14.69
C ARG A 54 9.84 -4.63 -13.93
N ARG A 55 10.80 -5.35 -13.33
CA ARG A 55 10.51 -6.45 -12.39
C ARG A 55 9.76 -5.92 -11.16
N LEU A 56 9.01 -6.81 -10.51
CA LEU A 56 8.35 -6.53 -9.23
C LEU A 56 9.40 -6.53 -8.12
N TYR A 57 9.30 -5.56 -7.23
CA TYR A 57 10.19 -5.40 -6.09
C TYR A 57 9.46 -5.73 -4.79
N LEU A 58 10.22 -5.82 -3.69
CA LEU A 58 9.67 -6.09 -2.36
C LEU A 58 8.61 -5.05 -1.94
N ASP A 59 8.76 -3.78 -2.34
CA ASP A 59 7.75 -2.74 -2.12
C ASP A 59 6.40 -3.02 -2.81
N ASP A 60 6.42 -3.70 -3.96
CA ASP A 60 5.20 -4.05 -4.71
C ASP A 60 4.46 -5.24 -4.06
N TRP A 61 5.19 -6.17 -3.44
CA TRP A 61 4.60 -7.29 -2.70
C TRP A 61 4.04 -6.85 -1.35
N LEU A 62 4.77 -6.03 -0.59
CA LEU A 62 4.31 -5.54 0.70
C LEU A 62 3.02 -4.71 0.58
N ILE A 63 2.90 -3.88 -0.45
CA ILE A 63 1.67 -3.10 -0.66
C ILE A 63 0.48 -3.97 -1.07
N LEU A 64 0.73 -5.09 -1.76
CA LEU A 64 -0.31 -6.06 -2.08
C LEU A 64 -0.81 -6.77 -0.82
N VAL A 65 0.11 -7.15 0.09
CA VAL A 65 -0.27 -7.70 1.40
C VAL A 65 -1.06 -6.67 2.21
N ALA A 66 -0.63 -5.41 2.24
CA ALA A 66 -1.40 -4.33 2.86
C ALA A 66 -2.82 -4.20 2.29
N LEU A 67 -2.99 -4.34 0.97
CA LEU A 67 -4.31 -4.31 0.33
C LEU A 67 -5.22 -5.46 0.81
N VAL A 68 -4.67 -6.67 0.97
CA VAL A 68 -5.41 -7.82 1.52
C VAL A 68 -5.89 -7.52 2.95
N PHE A 69 -5.01 -6.99 3.81
CA PHE A 69 -5.41 -6.55 5.15
C PHE A 69 -6.46 -5.43 5.09
N LYS A 70 -6.37 -4.49 4.15
CA LYS A 70 -7.37 -3.44 3.96
C LYS A 70 -8.74 -3.99 3.59
N TYR A 71 -8.80 -5.05 2.77
CA TYR A 71 -10.06 -5.76 2.49
C TYR A 71 -10.63 -6.39 3.76
N GLY A 72 -9.78 -7.02 4.58
CA GLY A 72 -10.15 -7.50 5.91
C GLY A 72 -10.77 -6.41 6.78
N CYS A 73 -10.14 -5.23 6.89
CA CYS A 73 -10.70 -4.09 7.63
C CYS A 73 -12.06 -3.67 7.07
N SER A 74 -12.21 -3.63 5.74
CA SER A 74 -13.45 -3.17 5.09
C SER A 74 -14.61 -4.15 5.33
N ILE A 75 -14.34 -5.45 5.27
CA ILE A 75 -15.30 -6.51 5.60
C ILE A 75 -15.68 -6.45 7.09
N GLY A 76 -14.68 -6.28 7.96
CA GLY A 76 -14.90 -6.14 9.41
C GLY A 76 -15.81 -4.96 9.73
N VAL A 77 -15.53 -3.78 9.19
CA VAL A 77 -16.37 -2.59 9.42
C VAL A 77 -17.76 -2.73 8.83
N THR A 78 -17.89 -3.34 7.66
CA THR A 78 -19.22 -3.65 7.08
C THR A 78 -20.01 -4.54 8.03
N THR A 79 -19.38 -5.57 8.59
CA THR A 79 -20.01 -6.47 9.58
C THR A 79 -20.39 -5.73 10.86
N LEU A 80 -19.53 -4.82 11.36
CA LEU A 80 -19.88 -3.96 12.51
C LEU A 80 -21.10 -3.08 12.22
N LEU A 81 -21.21 -2.52 11.00
CA LEU A 81 -22.34 -1.68 10.58
C LEU A 81 -23.66 -2.45 10.53
N TYR A 82 -23.64 -3.73 10.15
CA TYR A 82 -24.80 -4.60 10.21
C TYR A 82 -25.17 -5.01 11.65
N ASN A 83 -24.19 -5.11 12.55
CA ASN A 83 -24.38 -5.54 13.94
C ASN A 83 -24.56 -4.39 14.94
N GLY A 84 -24.77 -3.15 14.49
CA GLY A 84 -25.16 -2.02 15.35
C GLY A 84 -24.15 -0.87 15.50
N LEU A 85 -23.09 -0.80 14.69
CA LEU A 85 -22.19 0.37 14.68
C LEU A 85 -22.98 1.66 14.41
N GLY A 86 -22.81 2.67 15.27
CA GLY A 86 -23.54 3.95 15.19
C GLY A 86 -24.94 3.93 15.80
N SER A 87 -25.34 2.84 16.46
CA SER A 87 -26.56 2.73 17.28
C SER A 87 -26.20 2.69 18.77
N HIS A 88 -27.11 3.12 19.65
CA HIS A 88 -26.91 3.08 21.11
C HIS A 88 -26.79 1.63 21.59
N ILE A 89 -25.92 1.37 22.56
CA ILE A 89 -25.61 -0.01 22.96
C ILE A 89 -26.86 -0.75 23.48
N ASP A 90 -27.77 -0.02 24.14
CA ASP A 90 -29.01 -0.56 24.72
C ASP A 90 -30.04 -0.99 23.67
N THR A 91 -29.89 -0.52 22.42
CA THR A 91 -30.81 -0.86 21.32
C THR A 91 -30.40 -2.12 20.55
N ILE A 92 -29.22 -2.67 20.84
CA ILE A 92 -28.62 -3.78 20.08
C ILE A 92 -28.91 -5.10 20.80
N PRO A 93 -29.42 -6.15 20.12
CA PRO A 93 -29.65 -7.43 20.77
C PRO A 93 -28.35 -8.08 21.24
N PRO A 94 -28.41 -8.86 22.33
CA PRO A 94 -27.24 -9.53 22.88
C PRO A 94 -26.46 -10.36 21.85
N LYS A 95 -27.15 -11.10 20.97
CA LYS A 95 -26.55 -11.92 19.90
C LYS A 95 -25.71 -11.07 18.94
N ASN A 96 -26.21 -9.92 18.51
CA ASN A 96 -25.54 -9.04 17.57
C ASN A 96 -24.38 -8.30 18.26
N LEU A 97 -24.54 -7.93 19.53
CA LEU A 97 -23.48 -7.36 20.34
C LEU A 97 -22.30 -8.33 20.52
N THR A 98 -22.56 -9.63 20.74
CA THR A 98 -21.49 -10.65 20.80
C THR A 98 -20.73 -10.74 19.47
N TRP A 99 -21.43 -10.74 18.34
CA TRP A 99 -20.78 -10.72 17.02
C TRP A 99 -19.99 -9.44 16.78
N TYR A 100 -20.55 -8.29 17.15
CA TYR A 100 -19.88 -6.99 17.08
C TYR A 100 -18.55 -7.03 17.84
N LEU A 101 -18.55 -7.53 19.08
CA LEU A 101 -17.35 -7.61 19.92
C LEU A 101 -16.32 -8.60 19.33
N LYS A 102 -16.75 -9.76 18.82
CA LYS A 102 -15.83 -10.71 18.15
C LYS A 102 -15.15 -10.09 16.93
N VAL A 103 -15.90 -9.36 16.09
CA VAL A 103 -15.35 -8.69 14.92
C VAL A 103 -14.44 -7.52 15.32
N ALA A 104 -14.82 -6.74 16.34
CA ALA A 104 -14.01 -5.68 16.89
C ALA A 104 -12.66 -6.21 17.41
N TRP A 105 -12.68 -7.36 18.12
CA TRP A 105 -11.47 -8.05 18.56
C TRP A 105 -10.59 -8.44 17.38
N ALA A 106 -11.13 -9.09 16.35
CA ALA A 106 -10.38 -9.47 15.15
C ALA A 106 -9.77 -8.25 14.44
N ASN A 107 -10.46 -7.11 14.43
CA ASN A 107 -9.97 -5.90 13.79
C ASN A 107 -8.72 -5.31 14.47
N ASN A 108 -8.47 -5.61 15.75
CA ASN A 108 -7.23 -5.23 16.44
C ASN A 108 -5.98 -5.90 15.85
N PHE A 109 -6.12 -6.96 15.05
CA PHE A 109 -5.01 -7.61 14.35
C PHE A 109 -4.89 -7.11 12.92
N VAL A 110 -6.03 -6.99 12.24
CA VAL A 110 -6.08 -6.67 10.81
C VAL A 110 -5.62 -5.24 10.56
N TYR A 111 -6.03 -4.30 11.40
CA TYR A 111 -5.68 -2.89 11.23
C TYR A 111 -4.17 -2.61 11.42
N PRO A 112 -3.52 -3.01 12.53
CA PRO A 112 -2.07 -2.83 12.69
C PRO A 112 -1.27 -3.57 11.61
N GLY A 113 -1.74 -4.74 11.17
CA GLY A 113 -1.17 -5.45 10.02
C GLY A 113 -1.19 -4.59 8.76
N CYS A 114 -2.36 -4.03 8.41
CA CYS A 114 -2.51 -3.13 7.26
C CYS A 114 -1.49 -1.97 7.30
N ILE A 115 -1.44 -1.25 8.42
CA ILE A 115 -0.56 -0.08 8.56
C ILE A 115 0.92 -0.48 8.57
N GLY A 116 1.27 -1.56 9.26
CA GLY A 116 2.64 -2.10 9.27
C GLY A 116 3.14 -2.41 7.86
N PHE A 117 2.35 -3.11 7.04
CA PHE A 117 2.72 -3.43 5.66
C PHE A 117 2.79 -2.19 4.75
N ILE A 118 1.92 -1.19 4.94
CA ILE A 118 2.02 0.11 4.22
C ILE A 118 3.37 0.77 4.54
N LYS A 119 3.71 0.90 5.82
CA LYS A 119 4.96 1.52 6.29
C LYS A 119 6.18 0.78 5.76
N LEU A 120 6.18 -0.55 5.81
CA LEU A 120 7.27 -1.36 5.27
C LEU A 120 7.41 -1.21 3.75
N SER A 121 6.30 -1.09 3.00
CA SER A 121 6.32 -0.80 1.56
C SER A 121 6.95 0.56 1.25
N ILE A 122 6.60 1.61 1.99
CA ILE A 122 7.17 2.96 1.84
C ILE A 122 8.67 2.94 2.16
N LEU A 123 9.06 2.29 3.26
CA LEU A 123 10.45 2.14 3.66
C LEU A 123 11.28 1.38 2.61
N ALA A 124 10.75 0.28 2.07
CA ALA A 124 11.38 -0.47 0.98
C ALA A 124 11.55 0.39 -0.29
N LEU A 125 10.56 1.24 -0.60
CA LEU A 125 10.65 2.21 -1.68
C LEU A 125 11.75 3.25 -1.42
N TYR A 126 11.86 3.79 -0.21
CA TYR A 126 12.90 4.77 0.14
C TYR A 126 14.31 4.19 -0.01
N ARG A 127 14.53 2.97 0.48
CA ARG A 127 15.80 2.24 0.29
C ARG A 127 16.18 2.11 -1.17
N ARG A 128 15.20 1.94 -2.06
CA ARG A 128 15.42 1.84 -3.50
C ARG A 128 15.72 3.19 -4.16
N ILE A 129 15.01 4.24 -3.77
CA ILE A 129 15.19 5.59 -4.37
C ILE A 129 16.51 6.20 -3.89
N PHE A 130 16.81 6.09 -2.61
CA PHE A 130 17.94 6.72 -1.95
C PHE A 130 18.92 5.65 -1.47
N SER A 131 19.69 5.09 -2.39
CA SER A 131 20.68 4.02 -2.10
C SER A 131 21.96 4.57 -1.44
N THR A 132 21.83 5.38 -0.40
CA THR A 132 22.96 5.90 0.41
C THR A 132 23.08 5.10 1.70
N LYS A 133 24.31 4.87 2.18
CA LYS A 133 24.57 4.12 3.44
C LYS A 133 23.73 4.64 4.61
N LYS A 134 23.71 5.97 4.82
CA LYS A 134 22.92 6.63 5.89
C LYS A 134 21.42 6.32 5.80
N MET A 135 20.84 6.40 4.60
CA MET A 135 19.43 6.08 4.37
C MET A 135 19.15 4.59 4.61
N ASN A 136 20.03 3.70 4.15
CA ASN A 136 19.84 2.26 4.36
C ASN A 136 19.82 1.89 5.85
N TYR A 137 20.70 2.50 6.66
CA TYR A 137 20.65 2.32 8.11
C TYR A 137 19.35 2.88 8.70
N ALA A 138 18.95 4.10 8.35
CA ALA A 138 17.71 4.72 8.85
C ALA A 138 16.46 3.88 8.48
N VAL A 139 16.39 3.40 7.24
CA VAL A 139 15.30 2.56 6.76
C VAL A 139 15.26 1.22 7.50
N ASN A 140 16.40 0.54 7.67
CA ASN A 140 16.43 -0.74 8.38
C ASN A 140 16.02 -0.58 9.85
N THR A 141 16.49 0.47 10.53
CA THR A 141 16.10 0.76 11.91
C THR A 141 14.61 1.05 12.02
N MET A 142 14.05 1.88 11.13
CA MET A 142 12.61 2.15 11.15
C MET A 142 11.77 0.94 10.78
N ALA A 143 12.22 0.11 9.83
CA ALA A 143 11.53 -1.13 9.48
C ALA A 143 11.48 -2.08 10.69
N PHE A 144 12.57 -2.20 11.44
CA PHE A 144 12.61 -2.98 12.66
C PHE A 144 11.63 -2.46 13.72
N ILE A 145 11.59 -1.14 13.94
CA ILE A 145 10.64 -0.51 14.87
C ILE A 145 9.18 -0.79 14.46
N VAL A 146 8.86 -0.67 13.16
CA VAL A 146 7.50 -0.93 12.64
C VAL A 146 7.12 -2.40 12.82
N VAL A 147 8.05 -3.34 12.59
CA VAL A 147 7.81 -4.77 12.80
C VAL A 147 7.56 -5.06 14.27
N ILE A 148 8.39 -4.53 15.18
CA ILE A 148 8.19 -4.68 16.63
C ILE A 148 6.85 -4.10 17.06
N TRP A 149 6.50 -2.90 16.57
CA TRP A 149 5.21 -2.29 16.88
C TRP A 149 4.05 -3.15 16.39
N THR A 150 4.11 -3.70 15.17
CA THR A 150 3.05 -4.55 14.61
C THR A 150 2.89 -5.84 15.43
N ILE A 151 3.98 -6.54 15.70
CA ILE A 151 3.99 -7.76 16.51
C ILE A 151 3.53 -7.47 17.94
N GLY A 152 4.00 -6.37 18.53
CA GLY A 152 3.59 -5.93 19.86
C GLY A 152 2.10 -5.68 19.96
N ASN A 153 1.48 -5.07 18.94
CA ASN A 153 0.03 -4.90 18.87
C ASN A 153 -0.71 -6.24 18.77
N TRP A 154 -0.20 -7.20 18.01
CA TRP A 154 -0.81 -8.53 17.95
C TRP A 154 -0.74 -9.25 19.29
N ILE A 155 0.42 -9.25 19.93
CA ILE A 155 0.59 -9.85 21.27
C ILE A 155 -0.35 -9.15 22.26
N ALA A 156 -0.32 -7.82 22.34
CA ALA A 156 -1.17 -7.04 23.23
C ALA A 156 -2.67 -7.25 22.94
N GLY A 157 -3.06 -7.42 21.67
CA GLY A 157 -4.42 -7.75 21.27
C GLY A 157 -4.87 -9.15 21.71
N THR A 158 -3.96 -10.15 21.70
CA THR A 158 -4.27 -11.49 22.23
C THR A 158 -4.48 -11.51 23.74
N ILE A 159 -3.64 -10.77 24.48
CA ILE A 159 -3.71 -10.70 25.96
C ILE A 159 -4.60 -9.56 26.46
N ASN A 160 -5.39 -8.94 25.58
CA ASN A 160 -6.24 -7.80 25.94
C ASN A 160 -7.28 -8.19 27.02
N CYS A 161 -7.74 -9.44 27.01
CA CYS A 161 -8.54 -10.03 28.08
C CYS A 161 -8.05 -11.44 28.40
N LEU A 162 -7.98 -11.78 29.69
CA LEU A 162 -7.74 -13.14 30.18
C LEU A 162 -8.94 -13.58 31.03
N PRO A 163 -9.70 -14.63 30.62
CA PRO A 163 -9.62 -15.35 29.35
C PRO A 163 -10.11 -14.50 28.15
N VAL A 164 -9.63 -14.80 26.93
CA VAL A 164 -10.01 -14.05 25.71
C VAL A 164 -11.53 -14.00 25.50
N ALA A 165 -12.24 -15.06 25.89
CA ALA A 165 -13.70 -15.14 25.82
C ALA A 165 -14.41 -14.02 26.59
N ARG A 166 -13.77 -13.47 27.63
CA ARG A 166 -14.29 -12.36 28.42
C ARG A 166 -14.47 -11.07 27.61
N PHE A 167 -13.80 -10.94 26.46
CA PHE A 167 -13.95 -9.78 25.58
C PHE A 167 -15.38 -9.63 25.05
N TRP A 168 -16.04 -10.75 24.71
CA TRP A 168 -17.41 -10.75 24.18
C TRP A 168 -18.45 -11.31 25.17
N ASP A 169 -18.01 -11.99 26.23
CA ASP A 169 -18.86 -12.48 27.31
C ASP A 169 -18.38 -11.94 28.67
N ARG A 170 -18.99 -10.84 29.11
CA ARG A 170 -18.62 -10.17 30.36
C ARG A 170 -19.03 -10.94 31.63
N SER A 171 -19.78 -12.04 31.50
CA SER A 171 -20.18 -12.86 32.66
C SER A 171 -19.04 -13.73 33.20
N LEU A 172 -18.00 -13.96 32.40
CA LEU A 172 -16.85 -14.79 32.77
C LEU A 172 -15.91 -14.05 33.72
N GLU A 173 -15.42 -14.72 34.75
CA GLU A 173 -14.35 -14.22 35.63
C GLU A 173 -13.03 -14.04 34.89
N GLY A 174 -12.21 -13.07 35.32
CA GLY A 174 -11.00 -12.64 34.60
C GLY A 174 -10.69 -11.15 34.71
N ALA A 175 -9.72 -10.71 33.91
CA ALA A 175 -9.29 -9.32 33.82
C ALA A 175 -9.14 -8.90 32.36
N CYS A 176 -9.49 -7.66 32.07
CA CYS A 176 -9.29 -7.03 30.76
C CYS A 176 -8.47 -5.76 30.94
N MET A 177 -7.62 -5.48 29.95
CA MET A 177 -6.90 -4.23 29.85
C MET A 177 -7.87 -3.09 29.55
N ASP A 178 -7.55 -1.90 30.04
CA ASP A 178 -8.31 -0.70 29.68
C ASP A 178 -8.19 -0.44 28.16
N LEU A 179 -9.35 -0.39 27.48
CA LEU A 179 -9.43 -0.24 26.04
C LEU A 179 -8.90 1.12 25.58
N ALA A 180 -9.07 2.16 26.39
CA ALA A 180 -8.56 3.50 26.09
C ALA A 180 -7.02 3.51 26.11
N SER A 181 -6.43 3.00 27.20
CA SER A 181 -4.97 2.85 27.34
C SER A 181 -4.36 2.00 26.21
N PHE A 182 -5.00 0.89 25.86
CA PHE A 182 -4.58 0.07 24.72
C PHE A 182 -4.64 0.84 23.40
N SER A 183 -5.73 1.57 23.15
CA SER A 183 -5.93 2.36 21.93
C SER A 183 -4.91 3.50 21.81
N TYR A 184 -4.60 4.19 22.90
CA TYR A 184 -3.56 5.23 22.93
C TYR A 184 -2.17 4.63 22.70
N GLY A 185 -1.87 3.49 23.33
CA GLY A 185 -0.62 2.75 23.14
C GLY A 185 -0.41 2.28 21.70
N GLN A 186 -1.49 2.01 20.96
CA GLN A 186 -1.43 1.72 19.52
C GLN A 186 -1.26 3.00 18.68
N GLN A 187 -2.08 4.02 18.94
CA GLN A 187 -2.20 5.23 18.12
C GLN A 187 -0.97 6.14 18.19
N ILE A 188 -0.41 6.36 19.38
CA ILE A 188 0.68 7.33 19.57
C ILE A 188 1.94 6.88 18.82
N PRO A 189 2.44 5.64 18.96
CA PRO A 189 3.59 5.19 18.18
C PRO A 189 3.29 5.13 16.68
N ASN A 190 2.03 4.92 16.28
CA ASN A 190 1.63 5.01 14.87
C ASN A 190 1.93 6.41 14.31
N ILE A 191 1.39 7.45 14.94
CA ILE A 191 1.61 8.86 14.57
C ILE A 191 3.09 9.21 14.54
N VAL A 192 3.82 8.85 15.60
CA VAL A 192 5.26 9.15 15.72
C VAL A 192 6.05 8.49 14.59
N SER A 193 5.77 7.23 14.27
CA SER A 193 6.45 6.54 13.17
C SER A 193 6.08 7.12 11.81
N ASP A 194 4.84 7.58 11.59
CA ASP A 194 4.45 8.28 10.37
C ASP A 194 5.19 9.60 10.21
N ALA A 195 5.31 10.40 11.27
CA ALA A 195 6.08 11.65 11.25
C ALA A 195 7.56 11.41 10.93
N ILE A 196 8.18 10.37 11.52
CA ILE A 196 9.58 10.03 11.25
C ILE A 196 9.77 9.56 9.80
N ILE A 197 8.90 8.68 9.29
CA ILE A 197 8.96 8.19 7.91
C ILE A 197 8.77 9.36 6.93
N LEU A 198 7.85 10.28 7.24
CA LEU A 198 7.66 11.49 6.43
C LEU A 198 8.93 12.34 6.43
N ALA A 199 9.53 12.62 7.59
CA ALA A 199 10.70 13.49 7.70
C ALA A 199 11.99 12.90 7.10
N MET A 200 12.12 11.57 7.07
CA MET A 200 13.34 10.85 6.65
C MET A 200 13.92 11.31 5.30
N PRO A 201 13.15 11.42 4.20
CA PRO A 201 13.69 11.90 2.92
C PRO A 201 14.02 13.40 2.88
N LEU A 202 13.52 14.25 3.80
CA LEU A 202 13.74 15.70 3.73
C LEU A 202 15.23 16.04 3.82
N GLY A 203 15.93 15.54 4.84
CA GLY A 203 17.35 15.87 5.03
C GLY A 203 18.21 15.50 3.81
N MET A 204 17.91 14.37 3.17
CA MET A 204 18.65 13.91 2.00
C MET A 204 18.37 14.75 0.74
N VAL A 205 17.12 15.18 0.58
CA VAL A 205 16.64 15.87 -0.62
C VAL A 205 17.15 17.29 -0.70
N TRP A 206 17.28 17.96 0.45
CA TRP A 206 17.80 19.32 0.52
C TRP A 206 19.32 19.37 0.30
N SER A 207 20.02 18.25 0.50
CA SER A 207 21.46 18.14 0.29
C SER A 207 21.86 17.77 -1.15
N LEU A 208 20.93 17.33 -2.00
CA LEU A 208 21.25 16.81 -3.33
C LEU A 208 20.73 17.75 -4.44
N PRO A 209 21.51 18.06 -5.49
CA PRO A 209 21.04 18.82 -6.65
C PRO A 209 20.10 17.94 -7.51
N ILE A 210 18.83 17.85 -7.10
CA ILE A 210 17.81 17.02 -7.74
C ILE A 210 17.14 17.77 -8.91
N SER A 211 16.85 17.06 -10.01
CA SER A 211 16.10 17.61 -11.14
C SER A 211 14.70 18.10 -10.74
N LYS A 212 14.20 19.19 -11.33
CA LYS A 212 12.86 19.77 -11.02
C LYS A 212 11.73 18.73 -11.07
N GLN A 213 11.82 17.74 -11.95
CA GLN A 213 10.85 16.64 -12.07
C GLN A 213 10.87 15.67 -10.88
N GLN A 214 12.04 15.33 -10.34
CA GLN A 214 12.14 14.50 -9.14
C GLN A 214 11.70 15.26 -7.89
N LYS A 215 11.95 16.57 -7.84
CA LYS A 215 11.46 17.46 -6.77
C LYS A 215 9.93 17.50 -6.72
N LEU A 216 9.26 17.56 -7.87
CA LEU A 216 7.79 17.52 -7.95
C LEU A 216 7.20 16.17 -7.48
N LEU A 217 7.79 15.06 -7.92
CA LEU A 217 7.32 13.72 -7.51
C LEU A 217 7.43 13.54 -6.00
N LEU A 218 8.57 13.95 -5.45
CA LEU A 218 8.84 13.87 -4.04
C LEU A 218 7.92 14.81 -3.23
N SER A 219 7.67 16.02 -3.73
CA SER A 219 6.68 16.94 -3.15
C SER A 219 5.29 16.29 -3.08
N GLY A 220 4.88 15.51 -4.09
CA GLY A 220 3.62 14.76 -4.05
C GLY A 220 3.58 13.71 -2.94
N VAL A 221 4.67 12.97 -2.72
CA VAL A 221 4.79 12.01 -1.61
C VAL A 221 4.70 12.73 -0.27
N PHE A 222 5.35 13.89 -0.14
CA PHE A 222 5.30 14.70 1.08
C PHE A 222 3.90 15.24 1.39
N VAL A 223 3.19 15.77 0.39
CA VAL A 223 1.83 16.28 0.58
C VAL A 223 0.92 15.16 1.04
N VAL A 224 0.96 14.00 0.38
CA VAL A 224 0.06 12.89 0.72
C VAL A 224 0.45 12.22 2.04
N GLY A 225 1.74 12.09 2.35
CA GLY A 225 2.19 11.63 3.67
C GLY A 225 1.94 12.64 4.81
N GLY A 226 1.89 13.94 4.50
CA GLY A 226 1.42 14.95 5.45
C GLY A 226 -0.07 14.82 5.74
N LEU A 227 -0.88 14.53 4.71
CA LEU A 227 -2.31 14.27 4.87
C LEU A 227 -2.59 13.04 5.73
N THR A 228 -1.82 11.95 5.58
CA THR A 228 -1.98 10.76 6.46
C THR A 228 -1.73 11.12 7.91
N LEU A 229 -0.67 11.88 8.20
CA LEU A 229 -0.37 12.32 9.56
C LEU A 229 -1.48 13.20 10.16
N ILE A 230 -2.09 14.08 9.37
CA ILE A 230 -3.24 14.88 9.80
C ILE A 230 -4.42 13.97 10.15
N PHE A 231 -4.71 12.97 9.32
CA PHE A 231 -5.79 12.01 9.59
C PHE A 231 -5.53 11.18 10.86
N ASP A 232 -4.29 10.80 11.13
CA ASP A 232 -3.92 10.13 12.38
C ASP A 232 -4.19 11.01 13.61
N CYS A 233 -3.84 12.30 13.54
CA CYS A 233 -4.12 13.26 14.60
C CYS A 233 -5.64 13.44 14.83
N ILE A 234 -6.42 13.55 13.74
CA ILE A 234 -7.88 13.62 13.82
C ILE A 234 -8.43 12.36 14.48
N ARG A 235 -7.94 11.17 14.09
CA ARG A 235 -8.38 9.90 14.69
C ARG A 235 -8.07 9.84 16.18
N LEU A 236 -6.86 10.23 16.60
CA LEU A 236 -6.50 10.30 18.02
C LEU A 236 -7.44 11.25 18.78
N TRP A 237 -7.75 12.41 18.23
CA TRP A 237 -8.70 13.35 18.83
C TRP A 237 -10.10 12.75 18.98
N ARG A 238 -10.59 12.02 17.95
CA ARG A 238 -11.87 11.30 18.03
C ARG A 238 -11.85 10.16 19.05
N MET A 239 -10.72 9.47 19.21
CA MET A 239 -10.53 8.46 20.26
C MET A 239 -10.56 9.06 21.66
N ILE A 240 -9.97 10.24 21.86
CA ILE A 240 -10.02 10.95 23.15
C ILE A 240 -11.47 11.31 23.50
N ILE A 241 -12.24 11.80 22.53
CA ILE A 241 -13.67 12.07 22.72
C ILE A 241 -14.42 10.79 23.08
N LEU A 242 -14.18 9.68 22.37
CA LEU A 242 -14.79 8.38 22.66
C LEU A 242 -14.47 7.90 24.08
N SER A 243 -13.21 8.00 24.52
CA SER A 243 -12.80 7.63 25.86
C SER A 243 -13.53 8.38 26.96
N ASN A 244 -14.00 9.59 26.67
CA ASN A 244 -14.72 10.46 27.60
C ASN A 244 -16.25 10.39 27.45
N ALA A 245 -16.76 9.66 26.45
CA ALA A 245 -18.17 9.70 26.06
C ALA A 245 -19.09 8.75 26.85
N GLY A 246 -18.57 8.03 27.85
CA GLY A 246 -19.36 7.15 28.72
C GLY A 246 -19.60 5.74 28.15
N PRO A 247 -20.66 5.04 28.58
CA PRO A 247 -20.87 3.60 28.28
C PRO A 247 -21.29 3.32 26.83
N ASP A 248 -21.70 4.33 26.08
CA ASP A 248 -22.25 4.22 24.72
C ASP A 248 -21.17 4.07 23.63
N ILE A 249 -20.34 3.04 23.77
CA ILE A 249 -19.16 2.80 22.93
C ILE A 249 -19.56 2.63 21.47
N THR A 250 -20.62 1.87 21.17
CA THR A 250 -21.06 1.56 19.79
C THR A 250 -21.48 2.79 18.98
N TYR A 251 -22.04 3.79 19.66
CA TYR A 251 -22.46 5.05 19.05
C TYR A 251 -21.25 5.95 18.76
N HIS A 252 -20.41 6.18 19.76
CA HIS A 252 -19.28 7.10 19.67
C HIS A 252 -18.08 6.53 18.88
N GLN A 253 -18.00 5.21 18.70
CA GLN A 253 -16.94 4.53 17.95
C GLN A 253 -17.08 4.68 16.43
N ALA A 254 -18.29 4.91 15.91
CA ALA A 254 -18.54 5.09 14.48
C ALA A 254 -17.59 6.07 13.75
N PRO A 255 -17.40 7.32 14.24
CA PRO A 255 -16.45 8.26 13.61
C PRO A 255 -15.00 7.78 13.67
N VAL A 256 -14.58 7.11 14.75
CA VAL A 256 -13.20 6.57 14.88
C VAL A 256 -12.94 5.53 13.79
N VAL A 257 -13.90 4.65 13.56
CA VAL A 257 -13.81 3.59 12.55
C VAL A 257 -13.76 4.18 11.13
N LEU A 258 -14.52 5.24 10.85
CA LEU A 258 -14.48 5.94 9.57
C LEU A 258 -13.09 6.53 9.29
N TRP A 259 -12.51 7.24 10.26
CA TRP A 259 -11.16 7.79 10.12
C TRP A 259 -10.09 6.71 9.96
N THR A 260 -10.24 5.57 10.64
CA THR A 260 -9.35 4.40 10.49
C THR A 260 -9.37 3.84 9.05
N CYS A 261 -10.55 3.82 8.42
CA CYS A 261 -10.69 3.38 7.03
C CYS A 261 -10.06 4.38 6.05
N VAL A 262 -10.23 5.67 6.28
CA VAL A 262 -9.65 6.74 5.46
C VAL A 262 -8.13 6.74 5.57
N GLU A 263 -7.58 6.67 6.78
CA GLU A 263 -6.14 6.62 7.05
C GLU A 263 -5.46 5.50 6.26
N SER A 264 -5.93 4.27 6.43
CA SER A 264 -5.37 3.10 5.73
C SER A 264 -5.52 3.18 4.21
N ALA A 265 -6.63 3.75 3.71
CA ALA A 265 -6.83 3.95 2.28
C ALA A 265 -5.85 4.98 1.70
N VAL A 266 -5.71 6.13 2.35
CA VAL A 266 -4.81 7.22 1.93
C VAL A 266 -3.36 6.77 2.06
N GLY A 267 -3.00 5.99 3.09
CA GLY A 267 -1.67 5.41 3.24
C GLY A 267 -1.27 4.50 2.07
N ILE A 268 -2.18 3.64 1.59
CA ILE A 268 -1.92 2.80 0.41
C ILE A 268 -1.68 3.66 -0.83
N VAL A 269 -2.49 4.71 -1.02
CA VAL A 269 -2.37 5.63 -2.16
C VAL A 269 -1.04 6.37 -2.11
N ALA A 270 -0.67 6.90 -0.94
CA ALA A 270 0.59 7.57 -0.69
C ALA A 270 1.77 6.69 -1.11
N ALA A 271 1.74 5.41 -0.73
CA ALA A 271 2.76 4.45 -1.09
C ALA A 271 2.83 4.19 -2.61
N CYS A 272 1.70 4.26 -3.33
CA CYS A 272 1.61 3.97 -4.76
C CYS A 272 2.02 5.15 -5.67
N LEU A 273 1.71 6.38 -5.28
CA LEU A 273 1.96 7.61 -6.07
C LEU A 273 3.36 7.71 -6.70
N PRO A 274 4.47 7.52 -5.96
CA PRO A 274 5.82 7.69 -6.54
C PRO A 274 6.14 6.70 -7.67
N ASN A 275 5.41 5.58 -7.76
CA ASN A 275 5.60 4.58 -8.81
C ASN A 275 4.75 4.83 -10.06
N LEU A 276 3.80 5.77 -10.03
CA LEU A 276 2.91 6.10 -11.16
C LEU A 276 3.58 6.97 -12.23
N ARG A 277 4.82 7.44 -12.01
CA ARG A 277 5.58 8.29 -12.94
C ARG A 277 5.57 7.82 -14.41
N PRO A 278 5.76 6.52 -14.73
CA PRO A 278 5.75 6.05 -16.11
C PRO A 278 4.42 6.28 -16.83
N LEU A 279 3.29 6.23 -16.12
CA LEU A 279 1.97 6.42 -16.72
C LEU A 279 1.75 7.86 -17.17
N PHE A 280 2.23 8.85 -16.41
CA PHE A 280 2.12 10.27 -16.79
C PHE A 280 3.00 10.63 -18.00
N LYS A 281 4.14 9.95 -18.18
CA LYS A 281 4.99 10.14 -19.36
C LYS A 281 4.46 9.42 -20.61
N THR A 282 3.75 8.31 -20.41
CA THR A 282 3.23 7.50 -21.51
C THR A 282 1.85 8.02 -21.94
N GLY A 283 1.01 8.51 -21.02
CA GLY A 283 -0.36 8.98 -21.29
C GLY A 283 -0.52 10.25 -22.14
N GLY A 284 0.52 10.71 -22.84
CA GLY A 284 0.39 11.69 -23.91
C GLY A 284 -0.44 11.14 -25.08
N PRO A 285 -0.88 11.99 -26.03
CA PRO A 285 -1.79 11.62 -27.13
C PRO A 285 -1.36 10.41 -27.98
N GLY A 286 -0.08 10.00 -27.91
CA GLY A 286 0.44 8.80 -28.58
C GLY A 286 0.13 7.45 -27.89
N PHE A 287 -0.25 7.40 -26.62
CA PHE A 287 -0.52 6.11 -25.94
C PHE A 287 -1.86 5.49 -26.32
N TRP A 288 -2.89 6.32 -26.45
CA TRP A 288 -4.19 5.88 -26.96
C TRP A 288 -4.10 5.42 -28.43
N SER A 289 -3.19 5.98 -29.22
CA SER A 289 -2.92 5.52 -30.59
C SER A 289 -2.06 4.24 -30.62
N GLN A 290 -1.10 4.07 -29.72
CA GLN A 290 -0.30 2.84 -29.59
C GLN A 290 -1.10 1.64 -29.07
N LEU A 291 -2.03 1.85 -28.12
CA LEU A 291 -2.95 0.80 -27.66
C LEU A 291 -3.94 0.38 -28.77
N ARG A 292 -4.43 1.32 -29.60
CA ARG A 292 -5.22 0.99 -30.80
C ARG A 292 -4.40 0.27 -31.88
N SER A 293 -3.13 0.61 -32.02
CA SER A 293 -2.25 -0.04 -33.01
C SER A 293 -1.95 -1.50 -32.62
N ARG A 294 -1.73 -1.77 -31.33
CA ARG A 294 -1.42 -3.13 -30.84
C ARG A 294 -2.60 -4.10 -30.94
N SER A 295 -3.85 -3.62 -31.01
CA SER A 295 -5.01 -4.48 -31.27
C SER A 295 -5.20 -4.83 -32.76
N LYS A 296 -4.49 -4.17 -33.69
CA LYS A 296 -4.55 -4.46 -35.14
C LYS A 296 -3.43 -5.35 -35.67
N VAL A 297 -2.38 -5.63 -34.90
CA VAL A 297 -1.21 -6.42 -35.36
C VAL A 297 -1.35 -7.93 -35.09
N SER A 298 -2.37 -8.37 -34.32
CA SER A 298 -2.59 -9.80 -34.03
C SER A 298 -3.42 -10.54 -35.12
N GLY A 299 -3.31 -10.16 -36.40
CA GLY A 299 -4.15 -10.72 -37.47
C GLY A 299 -3.48 -10.96 -38.84
N LYS A 300 -2.17 -10.79 -38.99
CA LYS A 300 -1.47 -11.17 -40.24
C LYS A 300 -0.13 -11.83 -39.94
N SER A 301 -0.17 -13.12 -39.65
CA SER A 301 0.97 -14.03 -39.76
C SER A 301 0.53 -15.29 -40.51
N HIS A 302 0.51 -15.18 -41.84
CA HIS A 302 0.37 -16.24 -42.86
C HIS A 302 0.63 -15.49 -44.19
N LEU A 303 1.54 -15.84 -45.10
CA LEU A 303 2.37 -17.00 -45.38
C LEU A 303 3.77 -16.51 -45.82
N ASN A 304 4.82 -17.25 -45.49
CA ASN A 304 5.92 -17.44 -46.45
C ASN A 304 6.61 -18.77 -46.12
N THR A 305 6.31 -19.79 -46.92
CA THR A 305 6.92 -21.12 -46.83
C THR A 305 7.49 -21.46 -48.20
N ASN A 306 8.83 -21.44 -48.25
CA ASN A 306 9.78 -22.23 -49.03
C ASN A 306 9.39 -22.73 -50.43
N THR A 307 10.23 -22.38 -51.42
CA THR A 307 10.52 -23.30 -52.52
C THR A 307 12.02 -23.36 -52.78
N THR A 308 12.61 -24.47 -52.36
CA THR A 308 13.94 -24.96 -52.67
C THR A 308 13.98 -25.38 -54.15
N THR A 309 14.99 -24.97 -54.91
CA THR A 309 15.36 -25.70 -56.13
C THR A 309 16.87 -25.84 -56.20
N THR A 310 17.31 -27.09 -56.04
CA THR A 310 18.68 -27.58 -56.21
C THR A 310 18.79 -28.13 -57.62
N THR A 311 19.76 -27.66 -58.42
CA THR A 311 20.22 -28.40 -59.62
C THR A 311 21.73 -28.23 -59.77
N THR A 312 22.43 -29.35 -59.59
CA THR A 312 23.83 -29.62 -59.90
C THR A 312 23.99 -29.93 -61.40
N SER A 313 25.04 -29.45 -62.08
CA SER A 313 25.80 -30.20 -63.11
C SER A 313 26.91 -29.36 -63.81
N THR A 314 28.12 -29.93 -63.82
CA THR A 314 29.19 -29.94 -64.86
C THR A 314 30.16 -28.75 -65.13
N ASN A 315 31.45 -29.06 -64.91
CA ASN A 315 32.79 -28.50 -65.27
C ASN A 315 33.05 -28.17 -66.78
N PRO A 316 34.29 -27.85 -67.25
CA PRO A 316 35.33 -26.85 -66.83
C PRO A 316 36.00 -26.10 -68.04
N SER A 317 36.73 -24.99 -67.80
CA SER A 317 37.84 -24.48 -68.67
C SER A 317 38.52 -23.28 -67.96
N LEU A 318 39.77 -23.25 -67.51
CA LEU A 318 41.09 -23.49 -68.12
C LEU A 318 41.58 -22.33 -69.03
N GLN A 319 42.26 -21.35 -68.42
CA GLN A 319 43.30 -20.48 -69.03
C GLN A 319 44.15 -19.88 -67.89
N LYS A 320 45.37 -20.37 -67.62
CA LYS A 320 46.69 -19.85 -68.08
C LYS A 320 46.74 -18.31 -68.00
N GLY A 321 47.61 -17.64 -67.24
CA GLY A 321 48.99 -17.88 -66.79
C GLY A 321 49.60 -16.52 -66.38
N PRO A 322 50.92 -16.40 -66.14
CA PRO A 322 51.49 -15.88 -64.90
C PRO A 322 52.20 -14.52 -65.03
N LEU A 323 52.59 -13.88 -63.91
CA LEU A 323 53.98 -13.44 -63.69
C LEU A 323 54.25 -13.05 -62.22
N ASP A 324 55.51 -13.27 -61.85
CA ASP A 324 56.06 -13.33 -60.50
C ASP A 324 56.44 -11.97 -59.88
N SER A 325 56.62 -12.04 -58.55
CA SER A 325 57.83 -11.63 -57.83
C SER A 325 57.82 -10.34 -56.99
N HIS A 326 58.35 -10.55 -55.77
CA HIS A 326 59.05 -9.65 -54.85
C HIS A 326 58.25 -8.52 -54.17
N ALA A 327 58.55 -8.05 -52.96
CA ALA A 327 59.19 -8.51 -51.72
C ALA A 327 59.28 -7.23 -50.85
N LEU A 328 59.16 -7.36 -49.52
CA LEU A 328 59.67 -6.44 -48.46
C LEU A 328 59.01 -5.07 -48.26
N GLU A 329 58.49 -4.84 -47.04
CA GLU A 329 58.96 -3.82 -46.06
C GLU A 329 58.21 -4.09 -44.73
N GLU A 330 58.91 -4.53 -43.67
CA GLU A 330 59.27 -3.74 -42.46
C GLU A 330 58.04 -3.13 -41.75
N GLY A 331 57.77 -3.31 -40.44
CA GLY A 331 58.61 -3.52 -39.28
C GLY A 331 58.20 -2.49 -38.20
N ILE A 332 58.20 -2.91 -36.92
CA ILE A 332 58.22 -2.07 -35.69
C ILE A 332 56.85 -1.52 -35.22
N GLU A 333 56.21 -2.02 -34.16
CA GLU A 333 56.50 -2.11 -32.71
C GLU A 333 55.91 -0.96 -31.87
N VAL A 334 55.45 -1.37 -30.69
CA VAL A 334 54.52 -0.79 -29.73
C VAL A 334 55.21 0.27 -28.86
N HIS A 335 54.54 1.40 -28.55
CA HIS A 335 54.88 2.15 -27.33
C HIS A 335 53.70 2.71 -26.54
N ARG A 336 53.84 2.48 -25.24
CA ARG A 336 53.01 2.71 -24.06
C ARG A 336 53.00 4.20 -23.66
N TYR A 337 51.82 4.73 -23.33
CA TYR A 337 51.59 6.11 -22.91
C TYR A 337 51.60 6.22 -21.37
N SER A 338 52.74 6.59 -20.80
CA SER A 338 52.85 7.11 -19.42
C SER A 338 53.69 8.39 -19.44
N ASP A 339 53.31 9.33 -18.57
CA ASP A 339 54.10 10.48 -18.08
C ASP A 339 54.07 11.79 -18.89
N ILE A 340 52.99 12.56 -18.70
CA ILE A 340 52.97 14.04 -18.80
C ILE A 340 51.92 14.46 -17.75
N ILE A 341 52.14 15.25 -16.69
CA ILE A 341 52.83 16.53 -16.53
C ILE A 341 53.21 16.66 -15.04
N ARG A 342 54.50 16.87 -14.75
CA ARG A 342 54.95 17.61 -13.57
C ARG A 342 55.94 18.67 -14.06
N GLU A 343 55.75 19.89 -13.55
CA GLU A 343 56.76 20.93 -13.37
C GLU A 343 57.09 21.86 -14.57
N LYS A 344 56.53 23.08 -14.51
CA LYS A 344 57.27 24.35 -14.62
C LYS A 344 56.36 25.56 -14.38
N SER A 345 56.55 26.19 -13.21
CA SER A 345 56.64 27.64 -12.94
C SER A 345 56.09 27.98 -11.56
#